data_AF-A0A0M9DZZ6-F1
#
_entry.id   AF-A0A0M9DZZ6-F1
#
_cell.length_a   1.000
_cell.length_b   1.000
_cell.length_c   1.000
_cell.angle_alpha   90.00
_cell.angle_beta   90.00
_cell.angle_gamma   90.00
#
_symmetry.space_group_name_H-M   'P 1'
#
loop_
_entity.id
_entity.type
_entity.pdbx_description
1 polymer ?
#
loop_
_entity_poly.entity_id
_entity_poly.type
_entity_poly.pdbx_seq_one_letter_code
_entity_poly.pdbx_strand_id
1 'polypeptide(L)'
;IKEYRARYCRCVYETSHKPNRVHNMIDAINIHAALNPKNLDLKDEQYPMLQDIIDARPGTMEDWDNFLNQFCAELKKHKTNRSEMLMIEISFIQNGMTGIAKLARQWQTKQPRGYLFWIQKLIENEDWTAAADICMEALNIFPNTSFREQAAEHLIQCADKLDRKDVILTAKREKFISSPDKENLLNLAHEAFEQHVRDEEMSNLMNRYHESRKNFSNDSLYINFLLMAGNLKAAFELVKTEKGIAWHSDKAGIVFVSILYVICEKSDSVKTILQLFKFYSSTVRTSSSFHIDKDKETTSMYKEILIGLSQYALKSSDKAIFWEWAYEIGCGQINSIVSNKQRNDYGRAAQILGALSECLILTDQKDKALHLVDTYYKEKYRRFTAFRKEVKAVFNHGVLKSIGI
;
A
#
# COMPACT_ATOMS: atom_id res chain seq x y z
N ILE A 1 12.22 7.63 28.49
CA ILE A 1 13.67 7.72 28.16
C ILE A 1 14.01 9.09 27.59
N LYS A 2 13.30 9.57 26.55
CA LYS A 2 13.53 10.87 25.89
C LYS A 2 13.65 12.05 26.87
N GLU A 3 12.65 12.24 27.73
CA GLU A 3 12.62 13.33 28.72
C GLU A 3 13.81 13.29 29.71
N TYR A 4 14.10 12.12 30.28
CA TYR A 4 15.25 11.94 31.19
C TYR A 4 16.56 12.33 30.51
N ARG A 5 16.75 11.91 29.25
CA ARG A 5 17.94 12.27 28.46
C ARG A 5 17.96 13.75 28.12
N ALA A 6 16.83 14.38 27.81
CA ALA A 6 16.75 15.82 27.54
C ALA A 6 17.21 16.63 28.76
N ARG A 7 16.71 16.27 29.96
CA ARG A 7 17.14 16.87 31.23
C ARG A 7 18.62 16.64 31.49
N TYR A 8 19.13 15.43 31.21
CA TYR A 8 20.56 15.13 31.33
C TYR A 8 21.41 16.02 30.39
N CYS A 9 21.05 16.12 29.11
CA CYS A 9 21.71 17.01 28.16
C CYS A 9 21.65 18.47 28.61
N ARG A 10 20.52 18.93 29.16
CA ARG A 10 20.37 20.28 29.72
C ARG A 10 21.33 20.51 30.89
N CYS A 11 21.45 19.56 31.81
CA CYS A 11 22.44 19.61 32.89
C CYS A 11 23.88 19.64 32.36
N VAL A 12 24.21 18.81 31.37
CA VAL A 12 25.54 18.79 30.72
C VAL A 12 25.86 20.15 30.12
N TYR A 13 24.90 20.80 29.45
CA TYR A 13 25.07 22.15 28.92
C TYR A 13 25.40 23.17 30.02
N GLU A 14 24.59 23.21 31.09
CA GLU A 14 24.67 24.23 32.13
C GLU A 14 25.90 24.05 33.03
N THR A 15 26.35 22.81 33.25
CA THR A 15 27.43 22.50 34.21
C THR A 15 28.80 22.28 33.57
N SER A 16 28.86 21.96 32.27
CA SER A 16 30.16 21.76 31.60
C SER A 16 30.92 23.09 31.45
N HIS A 17 32.21 23.05 31.74
CA HIS A 17 33.13 24.14 31.41
C HIS A 17 33.08 24.46 29.91
N LYS A 18 33.04 25.75 29.55
CA LYS A 18 32.84 26.24 28.18
C LYS A 18 33.72 25.52 27.12
N PRO A 19 35.03 25.29 27.34
CA PRO A 19 35.88 24.63 26.34
C PRO A 19 35.49 23.18 26.03
N ASN A 20 34.88 22.46 26.98
CA ASN A 20 34.55 21.03 26.85
C ASN A 20 33.06 20.80 26.55
N ARG A 21 32.25 21.85 26.54
CA ARG A 21 30.77 21.76 26.46
C ARG A 21 30.29 21.08 25.17
N VAL A 22 30.89 21.41 24.02
CA VAL A 22 30.56 20.80 22.73
C VAL A 22 30.84 19.30 22.74
N HIS A 23 32.03 18.91 23.19
CA HIS A 23 32.44 17.50 23.28
C HIS A 23 31.51 16.71 24.21
N ASN A 24 31.28 17.22 25.42
CA ASN A 24 30.39 16.58 26.38
C ASN A 24 28.94 16.46 25.86
N MET A 25 28.47 17.46 25.09
CA MET A 25 27.14 17.41 24.51
C MET A 25 27.02 16.34 23.42
N ILE A 26 28.05 16.15 22.58
CA ILE A 26 28.04 15.09 21.55
C ILE A 26 27.80 13.71 22.19
N ASP A 27 28.50 13.42 23.28
CA ASP A 27 28.36 12.17 24.01
C ASP A 27 26.98 12.07 24.66
N ALA A 28 26.53 13.15 25.31
CA ALA A 28 25.26 13.19 26.03
C ALA A 28 24.05 13.01 25.12
N ILE A 29 24.01 13.72 23.99
CA ILE A 29 22.91 13.67 23.02
C ILE A 29 22.93 12.39 22.17
N ASN A 30 24.08 11.69 22.18
CA ASN A 30 24.35 10.46 21.44
C ASN A 30 24.03 10.59 19.94
N ILE A 31 24.89 11.31 19.22
CA ILE A 31 24.77 11.54 17.76
C ILE A 31 24.81 10.27 16.89
N HIS A 32 25.15 9.11 17.48
CA HIS A 32 25.17 7.82 16.80
C HIS A 32 23.91 6.99 17.05
N ALA A 33 22.99 7.47 17.88
CA ALA A 33 21.68 6.85 18.04
C ALA A 33 20.96 6.81 16.69
N ALA A 34 20.43 5.63 16.35
CA ALA A 34 19.71 5.44 15.10
C ALA A 34 18.46 6.31 15.08
N LEU A 35 18.23 6.97 13.95
CA LEU A 35 16.92 7.51 13.58
C LEU A 35 16.23 6.51 12.66
N ASN A 36 14.90 6.56 12.63
CA ASN A 36 14.18 5.75 11.66
C ASN A 36 14.67 6.09 10.24
N PRO A 37 15.19 5.13 9.47
CA PRO A 37 15.78 5.41 8.16
C PRO A 37 14.73 5.72 7.09
N LYS A 38 13.45 5.43 7.34
CA LYS A 38 12.38 5.53 6.34
C LYS A 38 11.44 6.71 6.55
N ASN A 39 11.30 7.21 7.78
CA ASN A 39 10.40 8.33 8.09
C ASN A 39 11.06 9.44 8.92
N LEU A 40 10.43 10.61 8.91
CA LEU A 40 10.70 11.71 9.82
C LEU A 40 9.55 11.78 10.84
N ASP A 41 9.67 11.00 11.90
CA ASP A 41 8.74 11.04 13.03
C ASP A 41 9.51 11.35 14.32
N LEU A 42 9.54 12.64 14.69
CA LEU A 42 10.25 13.12 15.88
C LEU A 42 9.50 12.87 17.19
N LYS A 43 8.21 12.48 17.12
CA LYS A 43 7.38 12.25 18.31
C LYS A 43 7.75 10.92 18.97
N ASP A 44 7.96 9.90 18.15
CA ASP A 44 8.30 8.55 18.61
C ASP A 44 9.83 8.33 18.80
N GLU A 45 10.65 9.35 18.56
CA GLU A 45 12.10 9.26 18.75
C GLU A 45 12.49 9.08 20.23
N GLN A 46 13.28 8.04 20.51
CA GLN A 46 13.69 7.69 21.88
C GLN A 46 14.71 8.66 22.48
N TYR A 47 15.43 9.39 21.63
CA TYR A 47 16.53 10.28 22.01
C TYR A 47 16.17 11.75 21.75
N PRO A 48 16.54 12.66 22.64
CA PRO A 48 16.11 14.06 22.59
C PRO A 48 16.79 14.85 21.48
N MET A 49 16.04 15.75 20.86
CA MET A 49 16.56 16.78 19.97
C MET A 49 16.84 18.09 20.74
N LEU A 50 17.25 19.16 20.05
CA LEU A 50 17.63 20.42 20.71
C LEU A 50 16.42 21.10 21.33
N GLN A 51 15.26 21.05 20.68
CA GLN A 51 14.03 21.60 21.25
C GLN A 51 13.65 20.91 22.58
N ASP A 52 13.79 19.58 22.66
CA ASP A 52 13.54 18.84 23.90
C ASP A 52 14.49 19.30 25.04
N ILE A 53 15.74 19.68 24.72
CA ILE A 53 16.74 20.17 25.68
C ILE A 53 16.39 21.60 26.15
N ILE A 54 15.91 22.44 25.23
CA ILE A 54 15.43 23.79 25.55
C ILE A 54 14.23 23.69 26.50
N ASP A 55 13.27 22.82 26.20
CA ASP A 55 12.02 22.66 26.94
C ASP A 55 12.18 21.89 28.27
N ALA A 56 13.30 21.19 28.46
CA ALA A 56 13.58 20.40 29.66
C ALA A 56 13.61 21.25 30.96
N ARG A 57 13.89 22.56 30.86
CA ARG A 57 13.91 23.48 32.00
C ARG A 57 13.57 24.91 31.55
N PRO A 58 12.62 25.60 32.22
CA PRO A 58 12.36 27.02 31.97
C PRO A 58 13.61 27.89 32.22
N GLY A 59 13.80 28.91 31.40
CA GLY A 59 14.88 29.89 31.52
C GLY A 59 15.86 29.87 30.36
N THR A 60 16.65 30.94 30.26
CA THR A 60 17.61 31.15 29.16
C THR A 60 18.84 30.25 29.29
N MET A 61 19.34 29.76 28.15
CA MET A 61 20.62 29.08 28.04
C MET A 61 21.71 30.11 27.76
N GLU A 62 22.56 30.42 28.73
CA GLU A 62 23.62 31.43 28.56
C GLU A 62 24.64 30.99 27.50
N ASP A 63 24.95 31.87 26.54
CA ASP A 63 25.89 31.62 25.44
C ASP A 63 25.38 30.56 24.44
N TRP A 64 24.05 30.43 24.28
CA TRP A 64 23.43 29.43 23.41
C TRP A 64 23.81 29.59 21.94
N ASP A 65 23.73 30.79 21.38
CA ASP A 65 24.01 31.01 19.95
C ASP A 65 25.46 30.67 19.58
N ASN A 66 26.41 31.05 20.43
CA ASN A 66 27.82 30.71 20.24
C ASN A 66 28.04 29.20 20.36
N PHE A 67 27.41 28.56 21.35
CA PHE A 67 27.43 27.10 21.47
C PHE A 67 26.87 26.44 20.21
N LEU A 68 25.71 26.87 19.70
CA LEU A 68 25.10 26.30 18.50
C LEU A 68 26.02 26.39 17.28
N ASN A 69 26.75 27.50 17.12
CA ASN A 69 27.73 27.66 16.05
C ASN A 69 28.87 26.65 16.16
N GLN A 70 29.45 26.49 17.34
CA GLN A 70 30.54 25.54 17.59
C GLN A 70 30.04 24.09 17.46
N PHE A 71 28.85 23.81 18.00
CA PHE A 71 28.21 22.50 17.94
C PHE A 71 27.89 22.10 16.50
N CYS A 72 27.34 23.02 15.69
CA CYS A 72 27.12 22.79 14.25
C CYS A 72 28.43 22.51 13.50
N ALA A 73 29.51 23.23 13.80
CA ALA A 73 30.82 22.98 13.22
C ALA A 73 31.35 21.59 13.57
N GLU A 74 31.12 21.12 14.80
CA GLU A 74 31.50 19.78 15.22
C GLU A 74 30.63 18.70 14.54
N LEU A 75 29.30 18.88 14.52
CA LEU A 75 28.36 17.95 13.88
C LEU A 75 28.68 17.68 12.41
N LYS A 76 29.18 18.68 11.67
CA LYS A 76 29.62 18.52 10.26
C LYS A 76 30.74 17.50 10.06
N LYS A 77 31.52 17.20 11.10
CA LYS A 77 32.57 16.17 11.08
C LYS A 77 31.98 14.75 11.14
N HIS A 78 30.73 14.62 11.55
CA HIS A 78 30.02 13.35 11.69
C HIS A 78 28.99 13.18 10.57
N LYS A 79 29.02 12.01 9.93
CA LYS A 79 28.08 11.65 8.84
C LYS A 79 27.00 10.70 9.36
N THR A 80 26.19 11.16 10.30
CA THR A 80 25.07 10.38 10.84
C THR A 80 23.76 11.08 10.55
N ASN A 81 22.69 10.31 10.34
CA ASN A 81 21.35 10.88 10.14
C ASN A 81 20.95 11.83 11.29
N ARG A 82 21.42 11.52 12.51
CA ARG A 82 21.15 12.32 13.70
C ARG A 82 21.96 13.62 13.73
N SER A 83 23.24 13.61 13.33
CA SER A 83 24.00 14.86 13.23
C SER A 83 23.36 15.81 12.21
N GLU A 84 22.85 15.26 11.11
CA GLU A 84 22.14 16.02 10.07
C GLU A 84 20.80 16.56 10.57
N MET A 85 20.03 15.75 11.30
CA MET A 85 18.78 16.20 11.94
C MET A 85 19.03 17.33 12.96
N LEU A 86 20.07 17.20 13.79
CA LEU A 86 20.45 18.25 14.73
C LEU A 86 20.88 19.52 14.00
N MET A 87 21.63 19.42 12.88
CA MET A 87 21.97 20.59 12.07
C MET A 87 20.72 21.29 11.48
N ILE A 88 19.67 20.54 11.12
CA ILE A 88 18.39 21.11 10.70
C ILE A 88 17.77 21.94 11.83
N GLU A 89 17.70 21.39 13.06
CA GLU A 89 17.17 22.13 14.21
C GLU A 89 18.01 23.37 14.53
N ILE A 90 19.34 23.28 14.48
CA ILE A 90 20.21 24.46 14.67
C ILE A 90 19.87 25.54 13.65
N SER A 91 19.71 25.17 12.39
CA SER A 91 19.39 26.12 11.33
C SER A 91 18.04 26.82 11.59
N PHE A 92 17.04 26.07 12.07
CA PHE A 92 15.75 26.63 12.47
C PHE A 92 15.84 27.52 13.70
N ILE A 93 16.51 27.09 14.76
CA ILE A 93 16.63 27.85 16.00
C ILE A 93 17.34 29.18 15.74
N GLN A 94 18.38 29.20 14.90
CA GLN A 94 19.16 30.40 14.63
C GLN A 94 18.52 31.35 13.59
N ASN A 95 17.84 30.82 12.57
CA ASN A 95 17.41 31.62 11.41
C ASN A 95 15.95 31.39 11.01
N GLY A 96 15.17 30.69 11.84
CA GLY A 96 13.78 30.35 11.59
C GLY A 96 13.59 29.57 10.28
N MET A 97 12.44 29.80 9.65
CA MET A 97 12.07 29.16 8.38
C MET A 97 13.08 29.40 7.26
N THR A 98 13.69 30.59 7.21
CA THR A 98 14.65 30.93 6.16
C THR A 98 15.92 30.08 6.24
N GLY A 99 16.34 29.71 7.46
CA GLY A 99 17.45 28.81 7.71
C GLY A 99 17.20 27.42 7.13
N ILE A 100 16.08 26.80 7.52
CA ILE A 100 15.73 25.45 7.05
C ILE A 100 15.57 25.46 5.53
N ALA A 101 14.86 26.44 4.96
CA ALA A 101 14.63 26.53 3.52
C ALA A 101 15.96 26.54 2.73
N LYS A 102 16.92 27.37 3.17
CA LYS A 102 18.26 27.43 2.57
C LYS A 102 19.00 26.11 2.70
N LEU A 103 18.97 25.50 3.88
CA LEU A 103 19.66 24.24 4.15
C LEU A 103 19.06 23.06 3.35
N ALA A 104 17.74 22.95 3.31
CA ALA A 104 17.00 21.93 2.57
C ALA A 104 17.31 22.00 1.07
N ARG A 105 17.27 23.19 0.48
CA ARG A 105 17.63 23.41 -0.94
C ARG A 105 19.11 23.16 -1.24
N GLN A 106 20.00 23.42 -0.28
CA GLN A 106 21.42 23.11 -0.43
C GLN A 106 21.65 21.58 -0.42
N TRP A 107 20.94 20.85 0.42
CA TRP A 107 21.11 19.40 0.55
C TRP A 107 20.33 18.58 -0.49
N GLN A 108 19.16 19.05 -0.92
CA GLN A 108 18.32 18.37 -1.91
C GLN A 108 18.07 16.90 -1.54
N THR A 109 18.26 15.99 -2.50
CA THR A 109 18.09 14.54 -2.34
C THR A 109 19.12 13.89 -1.41
N LYS A 110 20.23 14.58 -1.08
CA LYS A 110 21.23 14.04 -0.16
C LYS A 110 20.68 13.96 1.25
N GLN A 111 19.84 14.92 1.66
CA GLN A 111 19.19 14.94 2.96
C GLN A 111 17.73 15.37 2.86
N PRO A 112 16.82 14.44 2.48
CA PRO A 112 15.40 14.75 2.28
C PRO A 112 14.67 15.18 3.56
N ARG A 113 15.23 14.87 4.74
CA ARG A 113 14.69 15.35 6.03
C ARG A 113 14.63 16.85 6.16
N GLY A 114 15.51 17.59 5.48
CA GLY A 114 15.48 19.05 5.49
C GLY A 114 14.15 19.60 4.97
N TYR A 115 13.67 19.09 3.83
CA TYR A 115 12.36 19.48 3.29
C TYR A 115 11.21 19.01 4.18
N LEU A 116 11.24 17.76 4.64
CA LEU A 116 10.15 17.24 5.46
C LEU A 116 10.02 18.00 6.79
N PHE A 117 11.14 18.35 7.43
CA PHE A 117 11.12 19.19 8.63
C PHE A 117 10.57 20.58 8.34
N TRP A 118 10.96 21.18 7.21
CA TRP A 118 10.44 22.47 6.78
C TRP A 118 8.92 22.42 6.57
N ILE A 119 8.43 21.41 5.85
CA ILE A 119 7.01 21.17 5.60
C ILE A 119 6.25 21.00 6.92
N GLN A 120 6.77 20.17 7.85
CA GLN A 120 6.17 19.97 9.16
C GLN A 120 6.07 21.27 9.95
N LYS A 121 7.11 22.11 9.92
CA LYS A 121 7.08 23.44 10.59
C LYS A 121 6.08 24.39 9.95
N LEU A 122 5.87 24.34 8.64
CA LEU A 122 4.86 25.17 7.97
C LEU A 122 3.45 24.71 8.34
N ILE A 123 3.23 23.39 8.38
CA ILE A 123 1.99 22.77 8.84
C ILE A 123 1.68 23.11 10.30
N GLU A 124 2.68 23.03 11.19
CA GLU A 124 2.54 23.41 12.61
C GLU A 124 2.14 24.89 12.78
N ASN A 125 2.58 25.76 11.87
CA ASN A 125 2.23 27.17 11.83
C ASN A 125 0.96 27.47 11.02
N GLU A 126 0.24 26.43 10.56
CA GLU A 126 -0.95 26.53 9.72
C GLU A 126 -0.75 27.30 8.39
N ASP A 127 0.49 27.41 7.91
CA ASP A 127 0.80 27.98 6.59
C ASP A 127 0.64 26.90 5.50
N TRP A 128 -0.61 26.50 5.28
CA TRP A 128 -0.99 25.41 4.37
C TRP A 128 -0.59 25.68 2.93
N THR A 129 -0.60 26.95 2.49
CA THR A 129 -0.26 27.33 1.11
C THR A 129 1.23 27.14 0.87
N ALA A 130 2.07 27.71 1.73
CA ALA A 130 3.51 27.51 1.61
C ALA A 130 3.90 26.04 1.79
N ALA A 131 3.26 25.32 2.72
CA ALA A 131 3.52 23.90 2.90
C ALA A 131 3.22 23.09 1.62
N ALA A 132 2.09 23.37 0.95
CA ALA A 132 1.73 22.71 -0.31
C ALA A 132 2.75 23.00 -1.42
N ASP A 133 3.20 24.24 -1.56
CA ASP A 133 4.21 24.63 -2.56
C ASP A 133 5.53 23.89 -2.33
N ILE A 134 5.97 23.79 -1.08
CA ILE A 134 7.22 23.08 -0.73
C ILE A 134 7.07 21.56 -0.86
N CYS A 135 5.89 21.00 -0.58
CA CYS A 135 5.60 19.60 -0.91
C CYS A 135 5.77 19.34 -2.42
N MET A 136 5.22 20.21 -3.28
CA MET A 136 5.39 20.08 -4.73
C MET A 136 6.84 20.23 -5.16
N GLU A 137 7.59 21.17 -4.57
CA GLU A 137 9.04 21.31 -4.79
C GLU A 137 9.77 20.00 -4.43
N ALA A 138 9.47 19.42 -3.27
CA ALA A 138 10.06 18.16 -2.81
C ALA A 138 9.72 16.98 -3.73
N LEU A 139 8.47 16.85 -4.18
CA LEU A 139 8.03 15.80 -5.10
C LEU A 139 8.76 15.89 -6.45
N ASN A 140 9.11 17.07 -6.93
CA ASN A 140 9.88 17.22 -8.18
C ASN A 140 11.35 16.80 -8.03
N ILE A 141 11.90 16.83 -6.82
CA ILE A 141 13.32 16.58 -6.55
C ILE A 141 13.57 15.15 -6.06
N PHE A 142 12.68 14.62 -5.22
CA PHE A 142 12.92 13.36 -4.53
C PHE A 142 12.80 12.15 -5.45
N PRO A 143 13.68 11.14 -5.35
CA PRO A 143 13.44 9.85 -5.98
C PRO A 143 12.26 9.13 -5.33
N ASN A 144 11.69 8.13 -6.03
CA ASN A 144 10.61 7.28 -5.52
C ASN A 144 11.06 6.50 -4.28
N THR A 145 10.83 7.09 -3.11
CA THR A 145 11.29 6.64 -1.80
C THR A 145 10.23 6.97 -0.76
N SER A 146 10.36 6.41 0.44
CA SER A 146 9.45 6.70 1.56
C SER A 146 9.43 8.18 1.96
N PHE A 147 10.46 8.98 1.66
CA PHE A 147 10.42 10.43 1.89
C PHE A 147 9.57 11.17 0.86
N ARG A 148 9.57 10.72 -0.40
CA ARG A 148 8.67 11.24 -1.43
C ARG A 148 7.22 10.90 -1.09
N GLU A 149 6.97 9.70 -0.57
CA GLU A 149 5.66 9.30 -0.04
C GLU A 149 5.19 10.22 1.10
N GLN A 150 6.05 10.55 2.07
CA GLN A 150 5.71 11.49 3.15
C GLN A 150 5.42 12.91 2.65
N ALA A 151 6.19 13.39 1.66
CA ALA A 151 5.90 14.69 1.05
C ALA A 151 4.54 14.70 0.36
N ALA A 152 4.18 13.61 -0.33
CA ALA A 152 2.87 13.42 -0.93
C ALA A 152 1.75 13.36 0.14
N GLU A 153 1.98 12.67 1.26
CA GLU A 153 1.03 12.61 2.37
C GLU A 153 0.76 14.00 2.97
N HIS A 154 1.81 14.77 3.23
CA HIS A 154 1.68 16.15 3.68
C HIS A 154 0.97 17.03 2.64
N LEU A 155 1.16 16.78 1.35
CA LEU A 155 0.45 17.49 0.29
C LEU A 155 -1.05 17.19 0.30
N ILE A 156 -1.45 15.93 0.54
CA ILE A 156 -2.86 15.56 0.72
C ILE A 156 -3.45 16.37 1.88
N GLN A 157 -2.78 16.38 3.03
CA GLN A 157 -3.22 17.14 4.21
C GLN A 157 -3.38 18.64 3.91
N CYS A 158 -2.42 19.25 3.21
CA CYS A 158 -2.49 20.67 2.86
C CYS A 158 -3.61 20.94 1.85
N ALA A 159 -3.76 20.08 0.84
CA ALA A 159 -4.81 20.21 -0.18
C ALA A 159 -6.22 20.07 0.42
N ASP A 160 -6.41 19.16 1.38
CA ASP A 160 -7.65 19.03 2.14
C ASP A 160 -7.99 20.31 2.91
N LYS A 161 -6.99 20.92 3.57
CA LYS A 161 -7.17 22.18 4.31
C LYS A 161 -7.47 23.38 3.41
N LEU A 162 -6.99 23.35 2.18
CA LEU A 162 -7.19 24.40 1.17
C LEU A 162 -8.39 24.14 0.25
N ASP A 163 -9.13 23.03 0.43
CA ASP A 163 -10.21 22.56 -0.45
C ASP A 163 -9.79 22.45 -1.94
N ARG A 164 -8.55 22.01 -2.19
CA ARG A 164 -7.96 21.87 -3.54
C ARG A 164 -8.01 20.43 -4.04
N LYS A 165 -9.18 20.01 -4.53
CA LYS A 165 -9.43 18.63 -5.00
C LYS A 165 -8.46 18.17 -6.11
N ASP A 166 -8.12 19.06 -7.05
CA ASP A 166 -7.14 18.80 -8.12
C ASP A 166 -5.76 18.37 -7.56
N VAL A 167 -5.36 18.99 -6.44
CA VAL A 167 -4.10 18.69 -5.77
C VAL A 167 -4.19 17.38 -4.98
N ILE A 168 -5.33 17.07 -4.36
CA ILE A 168 -5.52 15.79 -3.64
C ILE A 168 -5.28 14.61 -4.56
N LEU A 169 -5.87 14.62 -5.77
CA LEU A 169 -5.69 13.53 -6.74
C LEU A 169 -4.22 13.42 -7.17
N THR A 170 -3.58 14.56 -7.45
CA THR A 170 -2.16 14.62 -7.80
C THR A 170 -1.29 14.05 -6.68
N ALA A 171 -1.55 14.43 -5.42
CA ALA A 171 -0.80 13.97 -4.27
C ALA A 171 -0.98 12.47 -4.02
N LYS A 172 -2.21 11.93 -4.11
CA LYS A 172 -2.45 10.48 -4.00
C LYS A 172 -1.78 9.69 -5.11
N ARG A 173 -1.73 10.23 -6.33
CA ARG A 173 -0.97 9.64 -7.45
C ARG A 173 0.51 9.58 -7.14
N GLU A 174 1.09 10.68 -6.67
CA GLU A 174 2.51 10.75 -6.30
C GLU A 174 2.84 9.85 -5.10
N LYS A 175 1.93 9.71 -4.14
CA LYS A 175 2.06 8.78 -3.01
C LYS A 175 2.14 7.33 -3.51
N PHE A 176 1.21 6.91 -4.36
CA PHE A 176 1.22 5.58 -4.96
C PHE A 176 2.48 5.32 -5.80
N ILE A 177 2.93 6.29 -6.59
CA ILE A 177 4.16 6.16 -7.39
C ILE A 177 5.39 5.99 -6.49
N SER A 178 5.42 6.69 -5.36
CA SER A 178 6.53 6.67 -4.41
C SER A 178 6.61 5.36 -3.62
N SER A 179 5.44 4.82 -3.25
CA SER A 179 5.31 3.59 -2.47
C SER A 179 4.11 2.78 -2.97
N PRO A 180 4.30 1.95 -4.02
CA PRO A 180 3.22 1.14 -4.56
C PRO A 180 2.81 0.04 -3.57
N ASP A 181 1.62 0.20 -3.00
CA ASP A 181 0.93 -0.81 -2.20
C ASP A 181 -0.58 -0.81 -2.49
N LYS A 182 -1.31 -1.77 -1.90
CA LYS A 182 -2.75 -1.94 -2.14
C LYS A 182 -3.57 -0.77 -1.58
N GLU A 183 -3.18 -0.19 -0.46
CA GLU A 183 -3.91 0.91 0.17
C GLU A 183 -3.76 2.18 -0.66
N ASN A 184 -2.54 2.53 -1.05
CA ASN A 184 -2.26 3.69 -1.88
C ASN A 184 -2.96 3.58 -3.25
N LEU A 185 -3.03 2.38 -3.84
CA LEU A 185 -3.80 2.14 -5.07
C LEU A 185 -5.31 2.38 -4.87
N LEU A 186 -5.89 1.88 -3.78
CA LEU A 186 -7.31 2.07 -3.48
C LEU A 186 -7.66 3.52 -3.17
N ASN A 187 -6.82 4.21 -2.39
CA ASN A 187 -7.00 5.61 -2.06
C ASN A 187 -6.97 6.49 -3.31
N LEU A 188 -6.07 6.18 -4.25
CA LEU A 188 -6.00 6.84 -5.56
C LEU A 188 -7.23 6.54 -6.41
N ALA A 189 -7.64 5.28 -6.52
CA ALA A 189 -8.81 4.89 -7.30
C ALA A 189 -10.10 5.55 -6.78
N HIS A 190 -10.29 5.57 -5.46
CA HIS A 190 -11.42 6.24 -4.82
C HIS A 190 -11.42 7.75 -5.12
N GLU A 191 -10.28 8.44 -4.97
CA GLU A 191 -10.22 9.86 -5.29
C GLU A 191 -10.54 10.15 -6.76
N ALA A 192 -9.98 9.36 -7.66
CA ALA A 192 -10.23 9.51 -9.09
C ALA A 192 -11.70 9.22 -9.44
N PHE A 193 -12.35 8.30 -8.71
CA PHE A 193 -13.79 8.03 -8.82
C PHE A 193 -14.64 9.22 -8.36
N GLU A 194 -14.35 9.77 -7.17
CA GLU A 194 -15.04 10.96 -6.63
C GLU A 194 -14.90 12.18 -7.55
N GLN A 195 -13.80 12.27 -8.31
CA GLN A 195 -13.55 13.32 -9.29
C GLN A 195 -14.00 12.97 -10.72
N HIS A 196 -14.64 11.81 -10.93
CA HIS A 196 -15.11 11.34 -12.23
C HIS A 196 -14.02 11.20 -13.32
N VAL A 197 -12.78 10.95 -12.92
CA VAL A 197 -11.61 10.77 -13.82
C VAL A 197 -10.93 9.40 -13.64
N ARG A 198 -11.59 8.47 -12.94
CA ARG A 198 -11.05 7.13 -12.61
C ARG A 198 -10.40 6.41 -13.79
N ASP A 199 -11.12 6.30 -14.90
CA ASP A 199 -10.67 5.48 -16.03
C ASP A 199 -9.53 6.14 -16.81
N GLU A 200 -9.57 7.47 -16.93
CA GLU A 200 -8.47 8.28 -17.47
C GLU A 200 -7.22 8.13 -16.59
N GLU A 201 -7.39 8.22 -15.27
CA GLU A 201 -6.31 8.09 -14.30
C GLU A 201 -5.65 6.71 -14.36
N MET A 202 -6.45 5.64 -14.38
CA MET A 202 -5.94 4.26 -14.49
C MET A 202 -5.23 4.03 -15.83
N SER A 203 -5.77 4.58 -16.92
CA SER A 203 -5.15 4.48 -18.25
C SER A 203 -3.81 5.22 -18.31
N ASN A 204 -3.74 6.43 -17.74
CA ASN A 204 -2.53 7.23 -17.67
C ASN A 204 -1.44 6.54 -16.84
N LEU A 205 -1.80 5.98 -15.69
CA LEU A 205 -0.89 5.18 -14.88
C LEU A 205 -0.41 3.96 -15.65
N MET A 206 -1.30 3.28 -16.37
CA MET A 206 -0.94 2.09 -17.13
C MET A 206 0.09 2.41 -18.22
N ASN A 207 -0.11 3.51 -18.95
CA ASN A 207 0.86 3.99 -19.94
C ASN A 207 2.22 4.31 -19.31
N ARG A 208 2.23 4.93 -18.12
CA ARG A 208 3.46 5.24 -17.37
C ARG A 208 4.19 3.98 -16.88
N TYR A 209 3.46 2.92 -16.54
CA TYR A 209 4.03 1.67 -16.01
C TYR A 209 4.26 0.57 -17.05
N HIS A 210 3.77 0.74 -18.28
CA HIS A 210 3.90 -0.24 -19.36
C HIS A 210 5.36 -0.67 -19.60
N GLU A 211 6.33 0.19 -19.28
CA GLU A 211 7.76 -0.08 -19.45
C GLU A 211 8.48 -0.54 -18.17
N SER A 212 7.84 -0.49 -16.99
CA SER A 212 8.52 -0.73 -15.70
C SER A 212 7.73 -1.60 -14.73
N ARG A 213 7.65 -2.91 -15.04
CA ARG A 213 7.23 -3.95 -14.08
C ARG A 213 8.07 -3.91 -12.78
N LYS A 214 9.32 -3.45 -12.86
CA LYS A 214 10.26 -3.34 -11.72
C LYS A 214 9.79 -2.35 -10.65
N ASN A 215 8.87 -1.45 -10.96
CA ASN A 215 8.36 -0.48 -10.00
C ASN A 215 7.35 -1.09 -9.02
N PHE A 216 6.75 -2.24 -9.34
CA PHE A 216 5.85 -2.93 -8.42
C PHE A 216 6.63 -3.89 -7.54
N SER A 217 6.49 -3.74 -6.22
CA SER A 217 7.15 -4.58 -5.21
C SER A 217 6.72 -6.05 -5.27
N ASN A 218 5.56 -6.36 -5.88
CA ASN A 218 5.00 -7.70 -6.01
C ASN A 218 4.04 -7.76 -7.21
N ASP A 219 4.12 -8.81 -8.05
CA ASP A 219 3.18 -8.95 -9.19
C ASP A 219 1.71 -9.05 -8.76
N SER A 220 1.40 -9.36 -7.50
CA SER A 220 0.02 -9.34 -6.99
C SER A 220 -0.58 -7.95 -7.06
N LEU A 221 0.18 -6.93 -6.64
CA LEU A 221 -0.27 -5.55 -6.74
C LEU A 221 -0.46 -5.13 -8.20
N TYR A 222 0.48 -5.53 -9.07
CA TYR A 222 0.40 -5.22 -10.48
C TYR A 222 -0.79 -5.90 -11.17
N ILE A 223 -1.09 -7.16 -10.84
CA ILE A 223 -2.29 -7.85 -11.32
C ILE A 223 -3.56 -7.14 -10.85
N ASN A 224 -3.64 -6.76 -9.58
CA ASN A 224 -4.80 -6.00 -9.07
C ASN A 224 -4.96 -4.68 -9.83
N PHE A 225 -3.88 -3.94 -10.04
CA PHE A 225 -3.88 -2.71 -10.85
C PHE A 225 -4.38 -2.97 -12.28
N LEU A 226 -3.86 -4.00 -12.97
CA LEU A 226 -4.30 -4.36 -14.33
C LEU A 226 -5.79 -4.69 -14.37
N LEU A 227 -6.29 -5.45 -13.39
CA LEU A 227 -7.70 -5.81 -13.31
C LEU A 227 -8.59 -4.60 -13.01
N MET A 228 -8.16 -3.69 -12.13
CA MET A 228 -8.85 -2.42 -11.85
C MET A 228 -8.90 -1.50 -13.07
N ALA A 229 -7.87 -1.53 -13.91
CA ALA A 229 -7.80 -0.82 -15.19
C ALA A 229 -8.50 -1.58 -16.34
N GLY A 230 -9.18 -2.69 -16.05
CA GLY A 230 -9.91 -3.49 -17.05
C GLY A 230 -9.03 -4.31 -18.00
N ASN A 231 -7.72 -4.42 -17.76
CA ASN A 231 -6.78 -5.15 -18.61
C ASN A 231 -6.64 -6.62 -18.18
N LEU A 232 -7.74 -7.38 -18.30
CA LEU A 232 -7.78 -8.80 -17.95
C LEU A 232 -6.78 -9.65 -18.75
N LYS A 233 -6.54 -9.30 -20.02
CA LYS A 233 -5.61 -10.04 -20.88
C LYS A 233 -4.17 -9.93 -20.38
N ALA A 234 -3.70 -8.73 -20.05
CA ALA A 234 -2.36 -8.57 -19.49
C ALA A 234 -2.23 -9.28 -18.13
N ALA A 235 -3.26 -9.23 -17.29
CA ALA A 235 -3.27 -9.96 -16.02
C ALA A 235 -3.19 -11.48 -16.23
N PHE A 236 -3.90 -12.02 -17.23
CA PHE A 236 -3.84 -13.41 -17.63
C PHE A 236 -2.44 -13.82 -18.13
N GLU A 237 -1.80 -13.01 -18.97
CA GLU A 237 -0.47 -13.31 -19.50
C GLU A 237 0.60 -13.48 -18.39
N LEU A 238 0.41 -12.82 -17.24
CA LEU A 238 1.31 -12.96 -16.08
C LEU A 238 1.14 -14.29 -15.32
N VAL A 239 -0.01 -14.96 -15.45
CA VAL A 239 -0.34 -16.16 -14.68
C VAL A 239 -0.64 -17.39 -15.54
N LYS A 240 -0.66 -17.27 -16.87
CA LYS A 240 -1.01 -18.37 -17.77
C LYS A 240 -0.15 -19.62 -17.63
N THR A 241 1.09 -19.48 -17.13
CA THR A 241 2.02 -20.60 -16.89
C THR A 241 1.93 -21.17 -15.47
N GLU A 242 1.12 -20.57 -14.59
CA GLU A 242 0.92 -21.06 -13.22
C GLU A 242 0.20 -22.40 -13.25
N LYS A 243 0.67 -23.34 -12.42
CA LYS A 243 0.15 -24.72 -12.37
C LYS A 243 -0.89 -24.94 -11.27
N GLY A 244 -1.18 -23.92 -10.48
CA GLY A 244 -2.11 -24.03 -9.36
C GLY A 244 -2.43 -22.67 -8.75
N ILE A 245 -3.50 -22.65 -7.95
CA ILE A 245 -3.92 -21.45 -7.25
C ILE A 245 -3.22 -21.45 -5.89
N ALA A 246 -2.08 -20.77 -5.84
CA ALA A 246 -1.21 -20.73 -4.66
C ALA A 246 -1.91 -20.12 -3.43
N TRP A 247 -1.53 -20.62 -2.25
CA TRP A 247 -2.17 -20.28 -0.97
C TRP A 247 -1.87 -18.87 -0.46
N HIS A 248 -0.68 -18.36 -0.79
CA HIS A 248 -0.14 -17.09 -0.30
C HIS A 248 0.10 -16.08 -1.43
N SER A 249 -0.14 -16.49 -2.67
CA SER A 249 -0.02 -15.68 -3.88
C SER A 249 -1.40 -15.68 -4.54
N ASP A 250 -2.16 -14.62 -4.24
CA ASP A 250 -3.52 -14.36 -4.75
C ASP A 250 -3.55 -14.07 -6.27
N LYS A 251 -2.39 -14.07 -6.94
CA LYS A 251 -2.20 -13.74 -8.37
C LYS A 251 -3.07 -14.58 -9.30
N ALA A 252 -2.89 -15.90 -9.30
CA ALA A 252 -3.67 -16.78 -10.18
C ALA A 252 -5.13 -16.88 -9.75
N GLY A 253 -5.39 -16.84 -8.43
CA GLY A 253 -6.74 -16.94 -7.88
C GLY A 253 -7.63 -15.77 -8.28
N ILE A 254 -7.13 -14.53 -8.18
CA ILE A 254 -7.89 -13.34 -8.57
C ILE A 254 -8.13 -13.28 -10.08
N VAL A 255 -7.17 -13.73 -10.90
CA VAL A 255 -7.36 -13.82 -12.35
C VAL A 255 -8.35 -14.93 -12.72
N PHE A 256 -8.29 -16.09 -12.05
CA PHE A 256 -9.23 -17.20 -12.24
C PHE A 256 -10.68 -16.75 -12.05
N VAL A 257 -11.00 -16.10 -10.92
CA VAL A 257 -12.35 -15.60 -10.67
C VAL A 257 -12.75 -14.46 -11.61
N SER A 258 -11.81 -13.60 -11.99
CA SER A 258 -12.04 -12.52 -12.98
C SER A 258 -12.43 -13.07 -14.34
N ILE A 259 -11.74 -14.13 -14.79
CA ILE A 259 -12.05 -14.83 -16.04
C ILE A 259 -13.43 -15.45 -15.98
N LEU A 260 -13.77 -16.20 -14.92
CA LEU A 260 -15.08 -16.82 -14.80
C LEU A 260 -16.20 -15.78 -14.79
N TYR A 261 -16.00 -14.67 -14.06
CA TYR A 261 -16.95 -13.57 -14.02
C TYR A 261 -17.22 -12.97 -15.41
N VAL A 262 -16.17 -12.72 -16.18
CA VAL A 262 -16.28 -12.17 -17.54
C VAL A 262 -16.86 -13.17 -18.54
N ILE A 263 -16.53 -14.47 -18.43
CA ILE A 263 -17.11 -15.54 -19.27
C ILE A 263 -18.63 -15.65 -19.05
N CYS A 264 -19.09 -15.48 -17.81
CA CYS A 264 -20.50 -15.48 -17.42
C CYS A 264 -21.20 -14.14 -17.73
N GLU A 265 -20.64 -13.33 -18.63
CA GLU A 265 -21.18 -12.04 -19.04
C GLU A 265 -21.47 -11.10 -17.87
N LYS A 266 -20.69 -11.23 -16.78
CA LYS A 266 -20.77 -10.36 -15.60
C LYS A 266 -22.14 -10.43 -14.91
N SER A 267 -22.80 -11.58 -15.01
CA SER A 267 -24.13 -11.81 -14.44
C SER A 267 -24.14 -11.76 -12.91
N ASP A 268 -25.13 -11.10 -12.31
CA ASP A 268 -25.36 -11.11 -10.87
C ASP A 268 -25.74 -12.50 -10.31
N SER A 269 -26.03 -13.46 -11.19
CA SER A 269 -26.35 -14.84 -10.82
C SER A 269 -25.14 -15.68 -10.40
N VAL A 270 -23.91 -15.18 -10.60
CA VAL A 270 -22.64 -15.87 -10.31
C VAL A 270 -22.24 -15.84 -8.81
N LYS A 271 -23.14 -16.27 -7.93
CA LYS A 271 -22.98 -16.12 -6.47
C LYS A 271 -21.71 -16.79 -5.93
N THR A 272 -21.36 -17.98 -6.44
CA THR A 272 -20.19 -18.72 -5.97
C THR A 272 -18.90 -18.08 -6.46
N ILE A 273 -18.88 -17.63 -7.72
CA ILE A 273 -17.75 -16.87 -8.28
C ILE A 273 -17.53 -15.58 -7.49
N LEU A 274 -18.59 -14.81 -7.19
CA LEU A 274 -18.46 -13.56 -6.41
C LEU A 274 -17.96 -13.80 -4.97
N GLN A 275 -18.34 -14.92 -4.34
CA GLN A 275 -17.81 -15.30 -3.02
C GLN A 275 -16.31 -15.58 -3.09
N LEU A 276 -15.85 -16.36 -4.08
CA LEU A 276 -14.42 -16.59 -4.29
C LEU A 276 -13.69 -15.29 -4.65
N PHE A 277 -14.32 -14.39 -5.38
CA PHE A 277 -13.76 -13.09 -5.74
C PHE A 277 -13.48 -12.25 -4.49
N LYS A 278 -14.47 -12.12 -3.60
CA LYS A 278 -14.30 -11.45 -2.30
C LYS A 278 -13.18 -12.10 -1.48
N PHE A 279 -13.10 -13.42 -1.50
CA PHE A 279 -12.01 -14.13 -0.81
C PHE A 279 -10.64 -13.73 -1.36
N TYR A 280 -10.39 -13.89 -2.67
CA TYR A 280 -9.07 -13.60 -3.26
C TYR A 280 -8.68 -12.12 -3.22
N SER A 281 -9.66 -11.21 -3.26
CA SER A 281 -9.41 -9.77 -3.14
C SER A 281 -9.16 -9.31 -1.69
N SER A 282 -9.67 -10.04 -0.68
CA SER A 282 -9.51 -9.73 0.75
C SER A 282 -8.30 -10.37 1.43
N THR A 283 -7.66 -11.38 0.81
CA THR A 283 -6.60 -12.20 1.42
C THR A 283 -5.26 -11.49 1.71
N VAL A 284 -5.17 -10.17 1.54
CA VAL A 284 -3.96 -9.43 1.93
C VAL A 284 -4.27 -8.59 3.16
N ARG A 285 -3.69 -9.00 4.29
CA ARG A 285 -3.66 -8.22 5.53
C ARG A 285 -3.08 -6.84 5.21
N THR A 286 -3.93 -5.83 5.22
CA THR A 286 -3.54 -4.42 5.24
C THR A 286 -2.70 -4.20 6.50
N SER A 287 -1.40 -4.00 6.30
CA SER A 287 -0.46 -3.62 7.34
C SER A 287 -0.20 -2.13 7.22
N SER A 288 -1.08 -1.33 7.80
CA SER A 288 -0.88 0.10 7.98
C SER A 288 -1.89 0.60 9.01
N SER A 289 -1.32 1.21 10.03
CA SER A 289 -1.96 1.63 11.26
C SER A 289 -2.18 3.14 11.24
N PHE A 290 -2.93 3.69 10.29
CA PHE A 290 -3.31 5.11 10.35
C PHE A 290 -4.72 5.34 9.80
N HIS A 291 -5.56 5.92 10.67
CA HIS A 291 -6.92 6.44 10.49
C HIS A 291 -7.75 5.93 9.30
N ILE A 292 -8.45 4.81 9.52
CA ILE A 292 -9.63 4.45 8.75
C ILE A 292 -10.80 5.31 9.25
N ASP A 293 -11.24 6.24 8.40
CA ASP A 293 -12.48 6.98 8.59
C ASP A 293 -13.66 5.99 8.51
N LYS A 294 -14.37 5.77 9.63
CA LYS A 294 -15.33 4.66 9.79
C LYS A 294 -16.65 4.85 9.04
N ASP A 295 -16.91 6.05 8.51
CA ASP A 295 -18.23 6.45 8.01
C ASP A 295 -18.32 6.63 6.48
N LYS A 296 -17.25 6.38 5.73
CA LYS A 296 -17.31 6.36 4.25
C LYS A 296 -17.43 4.92 3.76
N GLU A 297 -18.34 4.67 2.81
CA GLU A 297 -18.53 3.37 2.18
C GLU A 297 -17.22 2.95 1.50
N THR A 298 -16.36 2.24 2.23
CA THR A 298 -14.96 2.02 1.83
C THR A 298 -14.89 1.31 0.49
N THR A 299 -14.28 1.97 -0.50
CA THR A 299 -13.88 1.37 -1.75
C THR A 299 -12.99 0.17 -1.45
N SER A 300 -13.40 -1.01 -1.92
CA SER A 300 -12.66 -2.26 -1.71
C SER A 300 -12.03 -2.71 -3.02
N MET A 301 -10.91 -3.43 -2.92
CA MET A 301 -10.25 -4.04 -4.08
C MET A 301 -11.21 -4.87 -4.93
N TYR A 302 -12.13 -5.58 -4.27
CA TYR A 302 -13.21 -6.29 -4.93
C TYR A 302 -14.07 -5.37 -5.81
N LYS A 303 -14.62 -4.28 -5.24
CA LYS A 303 -15.47 -3.33 -5.98
C LYS A 303 -14.71 -2.70 -7.14
N GLU A 304 -13.48 -2.25 -6.92
CA GLU A 304 -12.68 -1.60 -7.95
C GLU A 304 -12.33 -2.52 -9.12
N ILE A 305 -12.03 -3.78 -8.85
CA ILE A 305 -11.79 -4.75 -9.93
C ILE A 305 -13.09 -4.99 -10.71
N LEU A 306 -14.25 -5.10 -10.06
CA LEU A 306 -15.51 -5.26 -10.79
C LEU A 306 -15.81 -4.06 -11.69
N ILE A 307 -15.51 -2.83 -11.25
CA ILE A 307 -15.62 -1.63 -12.09
C ILE A 307 -14.72 -1.76 -13.32
N GLY A 308 -13.43 -2.10 -13.15
CA GLY A 308 -12.52 -2.31 -14.28
C GLY A 308 -12.99 -3.40 -15.24
N LEU A 309 -13.41 -4.55 -14.70
CA LEU A 309 -13.91 -5.66 -15.51
C LEU A 309 -15.23 -5.35 -16.21
N SER A 310 -16.05 -4.41 -15.71
CA SER A 310 -17.29 -3.99 -16.36
C SER A 310 -17.05 -3.42 -17.78
N GLN A 311 -15.86 -2.87 -18.02
CA GLN A 311 -15.46 -2.29 -19.30
C GLN A 311 -14.81 -3.30 -20.26
N TYR A 312 -14.35 -4.44 -19.74
CA TYR A 312 -13.68 -5.45 -20.56
C TYR A 312 -14.65 -6.15 -21.53
N ALA A 313 -14.37 -6.06 -22.83
CA ALA A 313 -15.12 -6.77 -23.86
C ALA A 313 -14.44 -8.10 -24.19
N LEU A 314 -15.09 -9.22 -23.82
CA LEU A 314 -14.56 -10.56 -24.08
C LEU A 314 -14.67 -10.91 -25.57
N LYS A 315 -13.53 -11.13 -26.22
CA LYS A 315 -13.49 -11.65 -27.60
C LYS A 315 -13.72 -13.15 -27.60
N SER A 316 -14.42 -13.66 -28.61
CA SER A 316 -14.68 -15.10 -28.76
C SER A 316 -13.39 -15.94 -28.81
N SER A 317 -12.32 -15.42 -29.40
CA SER A 317 -11.00 -16.07 -29.43
C SER A 317 -10.36 -16.19 -28.04
N ASP A 318 -10.51 -15.16 -27.20
CA ASP A 318 -9.96 -15.16 -25.84
C ASP A 318 -10.83 -16.02 -24.90
N LYS A 319 -12.15 -16.12 -25.13
CA LYS A 319 -13.08 -16.93 -24.33
C LYS A 319 -12.66 -18.39 -24.22
N ALA A 320 -12.27 -19.02 -25.33
CA ALA A 320 -11.87 -20.42 -25.34
C ALA A 320 -10.57 -20.64 -24.54
N ILE A 321 -9.56 -19.80 -24.77
CA ILE A 321 -8.25 -19.86 -24.08
C ILE A 321 -8.43 -19.64 -22.58
N PHE A 322 -9.19 -18.62 -22.20
CA PHE A 322 -9.48 -18.30 -20.81
C PHE A 322 -10.23 -19.43 -20.11
N TRP A 323 -11.23 -20.01 -20.79
CA TRP A 323 -11.97 -21.15 -20.26
C TRP A 323 -11.09 -22.37 -20.04
N GLU A 324 -10.28 -22.75 -21.04
CA GLU A 324 -9.38 -23.90 -20.95
C GLU A 324 -8.42 -23.76 -19.77
N TRP A 325 -7.74 -22.62 -19.66
CA TRP A 325 -6.85 -22.35 -18.54
C TRP A 325 -7.58 -22.37 -17.18
N ALA A 326 -8.73 -21.71 -17.08
CA ALA A 326 -9.49 -21.66 -15.83
C ALA A 326 -9.98 -23.06 -15.41
N TYR A 327 -10.44 -23.86 -16.37
CA TYR A 327 -10.87 -25.23 -16.14
C TYR A 327 -9.71 -26.10 -15.66
N GLU A 328 -8.56 -26.05 -16.33
CA GLU A 328 -7.37 -26.83 -15.97
C GLU A 328 -6.84 -26.47 -14.58
N ILE A 329 -6.61 -25.18 -14.32
CA ILE A 329 -6.05 -24.72 -13.05
C ILE A 329 -7.01 -24.98 -11.88
N GLY A 330 -8.32 -24.79 -12.10
CA GLY A 330 -9.35 -25.07 -11.10
C GLY A 330 -9.44 -26.57 -10.78
N CYS A 331 -9.50 -27.42 -11.80
CA CYS A 331 -9.52 -28.88 -11.63
C CYS A 331 -8.24 -29.40 -10.96
N GLY A 332 -7.08 -28.87 -11.36
CA GLY A 332 -5.78 -29.14 -10.75
C GLY A 332 -5.75 -28.76 -9.27
N GLN A 333 -6.30 -27.61 -8.91
CA GLN A 333 -6.36 -27.15 -7.51
C GLN A 333 -7.26 -28.04 -6.65
N ILE A 334 -8.45 -28.42 -7.15
CA ILE A 334 -9.34 -29.35 -6.43
C ILE A 334 -8.59 -30.68 -6.19
N ASN A 335 -7.89 -31.18 -7.22
CA ASN A 335 -7.13 -32.41 -7.11
C ASN A 335 -6.01 -32.31 -6.07
N SER A 336 -5.26 -31.21 -6.08
CA SER A 336 -4.18 -30.97 -5.13
C SER A 336 -4.70 -30.94 -3.70
N ILE A 337 -5.79 -30.21 -3.42
CA ILE A 337 -6.34 -30.08 -2.06
C ILE A 337 -6.88 -31.42 -1.55
N VAL A 338 -7.74 -32.09 -2.33
CA VAL A 338 -8.48 -33.25 -1.84
C VAL A 338 -7.59 -34.49 -1.78
N SER A 339 -6.75 -34.72 -2.80
CA SER A 339 -5.84 -35.88 -2.84
C SER A 339 -4.76 -35.80 -1.76
N ASN A 340 -4.26 -34.59 -1.45
CA ASN A 340 -3.29 -34.38 -0.37
C ASN A 340 -3.94 -34.28 1.01
N LYS A 341 -5.25 -34.54 1.13
CA LYS A 341 -6.00 -34.58 2.41
C LYS A 341 -5.90 -33.29 3.23
N GLN A 342 -5.84 -32.14 2.56
CA GLN A 342 -5.82 -30.82 3.19
C GLN A 342 -7.23 -30.45 3.68
N ARG A 343 -7.67 -31.08 4.78
CA ARG A 343 -9.06 -31.02 5.27
C ARG A 343 -9.55 -29.61 5.54
N ASN A 344 -8.67 -28.72 6.01
CA ASN A 344 -9.01 -27.32 6.30
C ASN A 344 -9.34 -26.52 5.03
N ASP A 345 -8.97 -27.03 3.84
CA ASP A 345 -9.17 -26.35 2.56
C ASP A 345 -10.27 -27.00 1.70
N TYR A 346 -10.97 -28.01 2.23
CA TYR A 346 -12.05 -28.69 1.49
C TYR A 346 -13.19 -27.74 1.10
N GLY A 347 -13.51 -26.75 1.94
CA GLY A 347 -14.47 -25.70 1.60
C GLY A 347 -14.07 -24.93 0.35
N ARG A 348 -12.78 -24.60 0.20
CA ARG A 348 -12.26 -23.91 -0.98
C ARG A 348 -12.32 -24.78 -2.22
N ALA A 349 -11.92 -26.05 -2.12
CA ALA A 349 -12.04 -26.99 -3.23
C ALA A 349 -13.50 -27.14 -3.70
N ALA A 350 -14.46 -27.19 -2.75
CA ALA A 350 -15.88 -27.23 -3.06
C ALA A 350 -16.36 -25.94 -3.75
N GLN A 351 -15.89 -24.77 -3.31
CA GLN A 351 -16.20 -23.49 -3.94
C GLN A 351 -15.64 -23.39 -5.37
N ILE A 352 -14.41 -23.87 -5.62
CA ILE A 352 -13.83 -23.90 -6.98
C ILE A 352 -14.67 -24.81 -7.89
N LEU A 353 -15.05 -25.99 -7.41
CA LEU A 353 -15.95 -26.90 -8.15
C LEU A 353 -17.30 -26.23 -8.45
N GLY A 354 -17.87 -25.55 -7.45
CA GLY A 354 -19.10 -24.77 -7.60
C GLY A 354 -18.96 -23.65 -8.63
N ALA A 355 -17.88 -22.88 -8.59
CA ALA A 355 -17.65 -21.77 -9.52
C ALA A 355 -17.49 -22.23 -10.98
N LEU A 356 -16.76 -23.33 -11.22
CA LEU A 356 -16.67 -23.94 -12.55
C LEU A 356 -18.04 -24.45 -13.04
N SER A 357 -18.79 -25.11 -12.15
CA SER A 357 -20.13 -25.63 -12.47
C SER A 357 -21.13 -24.51 -12.74
N GLU A 358 -21.06 -23.43 -11.95
CA GLU A 358 -21.88 -22.22 -12.09
C GLU A 358 -21.63 -21.56 -13.45
N CYS A 359 -20.35 -21.44 -13.85
CA CYS A 359 -19.97 -20.93 -15.16
C CYS A 359 -20.49 -21.80 -16.31
N LEU A 360 -20.39 -23.13 -16.19
CA LEU A 360 -20.94 -24.05 -17.20
C LEU A 360 -22.46 -23.93 -17.33
N ILE A 361 -23.18 -23.84 -16.21
CA ILE A 361 -24.65 -23.68 -16.23
C ILE A 361 -25.05 -22.37 -16.90
N LEU A 362 -24.38 -21.26 -16.56
CA LEU A 362 -24.69 -19.93 -17.09
C LEU A 362 -24.25 -19.73 -18.55
N THR A 363 -23.44 -20.64 -19.09
CA THR A 363 -23.04 -20.67 -20.50
C THR A 363 -23.73 -21.80 -21.27
N ASP A 364 -24.92 -22.22 -20.81
CA ASP A 364 -25.79 -23.24 -21.43
C ASP A 364 -25.15 -24.64 -21.59
N GLN A 365 -24.19 -24.98 -20.73
CA GLN A 365 -23.47 -26.26 -20.72
C GLN A 365 -23.78 -27.10 -19.47
N LYS A 366 -25.07 -27.17 -19.09
CA LYS A 366 -25.53 -27.87 -17.89
C LYS A 366 -25.09 -29.34 -17.82
N ASP A 367 -25.08 -30.05 -18.94
CA ASP A 367 -24.65 -31.46 -18.98
C ASP A 367 -23.17 -31.63 -18.62
N LYS A 368 -22.32 -30.68 -19.05
CA LYS A 368 -20.90 -30.68 -18.66
C LYS A 368 -20.74 -30.34 -17.18
N ALA A 369 -21.59 -29.47 -16.63
CA ALA A 369 -21.59 -29.18 -15.19
C ALA A 369 -21.95 -30.44 -14.38
N LEU A 370 -23.00 -31.17 -14.80
CA LEU A 370 -23.39 -32.44 -14.19
C LEU A 370 -22.25 -33.47 -14.23
N HIS A 371 -21.62 -33.63 -15.40
CA HIS A 371 -20.49 -34.53 -15.56
C HIS A 371 -19.31 -34.14 -14.65
N LEU A 372 -18.93 -32.86 -14.60
CA LEU A 372 -17.86 -32.36 -13.75
C LEU A 372 -18.12 -32.68 -12.27
N VAL A 373 -19.34 -32.44 -11.81
CA VAL A 373 -19.75 -32.74 -10.44
C VAL A 373 -19.71 -34.24 -10.18
N ASP A 374 -20.21 -35.07 -11.09
CA ASP A 374 -20.21 -36.52 -10.93
C ASP A 374 -18.80 -37.09 -10.84
N THR A 375 -17.89 -36.64 -11.71
CA THR A 375 -16.48 -37.01 -11.68
C THR A 375 -15.85 -36.73 -10.31
N TYR A 376 -16.04 -35.53 -9.74
CA TYR A 376 -15.40 -35.17 -8.47
C TYR A 376 -16.14 -35.71 -7.25
N TYR A 377 -17.47 -35.65 -7.24
CA TYR A 377 -18.32 -35.95 -6.09
C TYR A 377 -18.67 -37.44 -5.95
N LYS A 378 -19.05 -38.10 -7.05
CA LYS A 378 -19.53 -39.49 -7.04
C LYS A 378 -18.42 -40.50 -7.32
N GLU A 379 -17.49 -40.18 -8.21
CA GLU A 379 -16.46 -41.12 -8.67
C GLU A 379 -15.16 -40.95 -7.89
N LYS A 380 -14.44 -39.84 -8.11
CA LYS A 380 -13.06 -39.65 -7.65
C LYS A 380 -12.94 -39.53 -6.13
N TYR A 381 -13.80 -38.72 -5.52
CA TYR A 381 -13.76 -38.44 -4.08
C TYR A 381 -14.94 -39.03 -3.30
N ARG A 382 -15.50 -40.15 -3.78
CA ARG A 382 -16.65 -40.86 -3.18
C ARG A 382 -16.51 -41.09 -1.68
N ARG A 383 -15.30 -41.42 -1.22
CA ARG A 383 -14.96 -41.78 0.18
C ARG A 383 -14.58 -40.58 1.05
N PHE A 384 -14.46 -39.38 0.49
CA PHE A 384 -14.05 -38.17 1.21
C PHE A 384 -15.28 -37.44 1.75
N THR A 385 -15.88 -37.98 2.81
CA THR A 385 -17.15 -37.48 3.37
C THR A 385 -17.12 -36.01 3.77
N ALA A 386 -16.01 -35.53 4.35
CA ALA A 386 -15.83 -34.12 4.71
C ALA A 386 -15.88 -33.20 3.48
N PHE A 387 -15.15 -33.53 2.40
CA PHE A 387 -15.20 -32.76 1.15
C PHE A 387 -16.61 -32.78 0.55
N ARG A 388 -17.27 -33.95 0.54
CA ARG A 388 -18.64 -34.07 0.03
C ARG A 388 -19.65 -33.24 0.83
N LYS A 389 -19.46 -33.06 2.14
CA LYS A 389 -20.29 -32.17 2.96
C LYS A 389 -20.15 -30.72 2.50
N GLU A 390 -18.92 -30.27 2.24
CA GLU A 390 -18.66 -28.92 1.73
C GLU A 390 -19.26 -28.71 0.34
N VAL A 391 -19.14 -29.70 -0.57
CA VAL A 391 -19.76 -29.63 -1.91
C VAL A 391 -21.28 -29.46 -1.79
N LYS A 392 -21.96 -30.25 -0.94
CA LYS A 392 -23.40 -30.07 -0.72
C LYS A 392 -23.75 -28.67 -0.22
N ALA A 393 -22.96 -28.12 0.70
CA ALA A 393 -23.19 -26.78 1.23
C ALA A 393 -23.13 -25.70 0.13
N VAL A 394 -22.14 -25.79 -0.78
CA VAL A 394 -22.00 -24.88 -1.92
C VAL A 394 -23.15 -25.03 -2.91
N PHE A 395 -23.54 -26.27 -3.26
CA PHE A 395 -24.55 -26.54 -4.30
C PHE A 395 -26.01 -26.31 -3.85
N ASN A 396 -26.24 -26.05 -2.57
CA ASN A 396 -27.55 -25.73 -2.02
C ASN A 396 -28.03 -24.29 -2.28
N HIS A 397 -27.36 -23.52 -3.14
CA HIS A 397 -27.67 -22.11 -3.39
C HIS A 397 -27.59 -21.76 -4.89
N GLY A 398 -28.29 -20.68 -5.28
CA GLY A 398 -28.20 -20.11 -6.64
C GLY A 398 -28.57 -21.09 -7.77
N VAL A 399 -27.90 -20.94 -8.91
CA VAL A 399 -28.11 -21.79 -10.10
C VAL A 399 -27.61 -23.23 -9.91
N LEU A 400 -26.72 -23.45 -8.93
CA LEU A 400 -26.17 -24.76 -8.61
C LEU A 400 -27.21 -25.73 -8.04
N LYS A 401 -28.31 -25.23 -7.46
CA LYS A 401 -29.44 -26.07 -7.03
C LYS A 401 -29.98 -26.96 -8.15
N SER A 402 -29.85 -26.52 -9.41
CA SER A 402 -30.34 -27.23 -10.57
C SER A 402 -29.60 -28.55 -10.88
N ILE A 403 -28.49 -28.81 -10.18
CA ILE A 403 -27.66 -30.04 -10.28
C ILE A 403 -28.17 -31.17 -9.35
N GLY A 404 -28.83 -30.83 -8.24
CA GLY A 404 -29.53 -31.79 -7.37
C GLY A 404 -28.65 -32.83 -6.64
N ILE A 405 -27.77 -32.39 -5.72
CA ILE A 405 -26.85 -33.27 -4.94
C ILE A 405 -26.94 -33.12 -3.41
#